data_AF-A0A3A6KCN9-F1
#
_entry.id   AF-A0A3A6KCN9-F1
#
_cell.length_a   1.000
_cell.length_b   1.000
_cell.length_c   1.000
_cell.angle_alpha   90.00
_cell.angle_beta   90.00
_cell.angle_gamma   90.00
#
_symmetry.space_group_name_H-M   'P 1'
#
loop_
_entity.id
_entity.type
_entity.pdbx_description
1 polymer ?
#
loop_
_entity_poly.entity_id
_entity_poly.type
_entity_poly.pdbx_seq_one_letter_code
_entity_poly.pdbx_strand_id
1 'polypeptide(L)'
;MPPKGHAILSASSSDRWLHCPPSARLCETYEDKGSDYAAEGTDAHELCEYKLKKALGMDASDPTENLTWHNEEMEDCANGYAAYILEMVEAAKESCADPKVLIEQRVDFSRWVEQGFGTADCIIIADGTLRICDYKHGLGVLVDATDNPQMKCYALGALELFDDIYDIDNVSMTIYQPRRQNISTFEISKDALYKWADEVLKPTADLAFAGDGNFLCGEWCGFCKAKHECRARAESNLTLAQYDFKFPPLLEDSEIEYILSRADELVAWASDIKEYALQQAISGKEWAGWKLVEGRSNRKYSNEEAVIQVVTDAGFDPYEKKLLGITAMQKRLGKSRFDELLTAYIEKPQGKPTLVPESDKRPAMNNAKTDFMEENQMNKNVKINNPMKVITGPDTRWSYANVWEPKSINGGTPKYSVSLIIPKSDTKTIAKIEAAIEAAYKEGEAKLKGNGKSVPALSVIKTPLRDGDMERPDDPAYANSYFVNANATSAPGIVDADRNPILTRSEVYSGVYGRASISFYAFNSSGNKGIACGLNNLQKIRDGEPLGGKASAESDFASDEDDDFLD
;
A
#
# COMPACT_ATOMS: atom_id res chain seq x y z
N MET A 1 28.57 -54.52 9.41
CA MET A 1 27.72 -53.56 10.15
C MET A 1 26.49 -53.29 9.32
N PRO A 2 25.28 -53.36 9.86
CA PRO A 2 24.11 -52.90 9.12
C PRO A 2 24.26 -51.39 8.85
N PRO A 3 23.69 -50.86 7.75
CA PRO A 3 23.77 -49.44 7.47
C PRO A 3 23.19 -48.68 8.67
N LYS A 4 23.91 -47.67 9.17
CA LYS A 4 23.44 -46.75 10.23
C LYS A 4 22.22 -45.99 9.68
N GLY A 5 21.04 -46.61 9.68
CA GLY A 5 19.80 -45.96 9.28
C GLY A 5 19.47 -44.89 10.30
N HIS A 6 19.48 -43.62 9.89
CA HIS A 6 18.95 -42.55 10.71
C HIS A 6 17.42 -42.69 10.78
N ALA A 7 16.85 -42.65 11.98
CA ALA A 7 15.40 -42.53 12.13
C ALA A 7 14.93 -41.26 11.41
N ILE A 8 13.81 -41.36 10.68
CA ILE A 8 13.21 -40.22 9.97
C ILE A 8 12.94 -39.06 10.93
N LEU A 9 12.49 -39.40 12.14
CA LEU A 9 12.24 -38.48 13.25
C LEU A 9 13.31 -38.64 14.33
N SER A 10 14.57 -38.36 14.00
CA SER A 10 15.66 -38.44 14.99
C SER A 10 15.46 -37.43 16.12
N ALA A 11 15.86 -37.79 17.34
CA ALA A 11 15.83 -36.88 18.48
C ALA A 11 16.66 -35.61 18.24
N SER A 12 17.82 -35.74 17.59
CA SER A 12 18.69 -34.60 17.26
C SER A 12 18.09 -33.62 16.24
N SER A 13 17.05 -34.01 15.52
CA SER A 13 16.31 -33.14 14.60
C SER A 13 14.90 -32.80 15.08
N SER A 14 14.57 -33.15 16.34
CA SER A 14 13.24 -32.98 16.94
C SER A 14 12.73 -31.56 16.94
N ASP A 15 13.59 -30.59 17.23
CA ASP A 15 13.22 -29.18 17.13
C ASP A 15 12.67 -28.81 15.74
N ARG A 16 13.28 -29.33 14.67
CA ARG A 16 12.84 -29.06 13.30
C ARG A 16 11.50 -29.70 12.97
N TRP A 17 11.35 -30.99 13.23
CA TRP A 17 10.12 -31.69 12.83
C TRP A 17 8.95 -31.45 13.80
N LEU A 18 9.19 -31.00 15.03
CA LEU A 18 8.12 -30.51 15.91
C LEU A 18 7.56 -29.18 15.42
N HIS A 19 8.41 -28.26 14.96
CA HIS A 19 7.96 -26.97 14.46
C HIS A 19 7.53 -27.00 12.99
N CYS A 20 8.10 -27.88 12.17
CA CYS A 20 7.80 -27.99 10.74
C CYS A 20 7.64 -29.46 10.35
N PRO A 21 6.53 -30.12 10.72
CA PRO A 21 6.33 -31.56 10.54
C PRO A 21 6.60 -32.09 9.12
N PRO A 22 6.08 -31.47 8.03
CA PRO A 22 6.30 -32.01 6.69
C PRO A 22 7.76 -31.88 6.22
N SER A 23 8.60 -31.11 6.92
CA SER A 23 10.04 -31.02 6.62
C SER A 23 10.78 -32.34 6.81
N ALA A 24 10.30 -33.24 7.68
CA ALA A 24 10.92 -34.54 7.91
C ALA A 24 10.94 -35.38 6.63
N ARG A 25 9.77 -35.56 6.00
CA ARG A 25 9.61 -36.26 4.72
C ARG A 25 10.27 -35.53 3.56
N LEU A 26 10.16 -34.20 3.52
CA LEU A 26 10.84 -33.41 2.50
C LEU A 26 12.36 -33.62 2.52
N CYS A 27 12.98 -33.72 3.71
CA CYS A 27 14.42 -33.92 3.82
C CYS A 27 14.90 -35.31 3.34
N GLU A 28 14.03 -36.31 3.20
CA GLU A 28 14.40 -37.64 2.70
C GLU A 28 14.83 -37.59 1.22
N THR A 29 14.35 -36.62 0.45
CA THR A 29 14.74 -36.45 -0.97
C THR A 29 16.10 -35.81 -1.16
N TYR A 30 16.79 -35.46 -0.07
CA TYR A 30 18.08 -34.78 -0.08
C TYR A 30 19.19 -35.69 0.44
N GLU A 31 20.29 -35.75 -0.30
CA GLU A 31 21.50 -36.43 0.15
C GLU A 31 22.04 -35.79 1.44
N ASP A 32 22.45 -36.62 2.40
CA ASP A 32 23.17 -36.17 3.58
C ASP A 32 24.64 -35.94 3.24
N LYS A 33 24.98 -34.69 2.92
CA LYS A 33 26.36 -34.32 2.54
C LYS A 33 27.29 -34.10 3.74
N GLY A 34 26.79 -34.23 4.97
CA GLY A 34 27.55 -33.94 6.18
C GLY A 34 28.07 -32.50 6.22
N SER A 35 28.90 -32.20 7.21
CA SER A 35 29.71 -30.98 7.25
C SER A 35 30.96 -31.24 8.09
N ASP A 36 32.03 -30.48 7.85
CA ASP A 36 33.26 -30.56 8.63
C ASP A 36 32.99 -30.37 10.14
N TYR A 37 32.08 -29.45 10.49
CA TYR A 37 31.64 -29.23 11.87
C TYR A 37 30.94 -30.45 12.49
N ALA A 38 30.16 -31.20 11.70
CA ALA A 38 29.51 -32.43 12.18
C ALA A 38 30.53 -33.57 12.34
N ALA A 39 31.55 -33.62 11.48
CA ALA A 39 32.65 -34.57 11.60
C ALA A 39 33.53 -34.26 12.83
N GLU A 40 33.94 -33.01 13.02
CA GLU A 40 34.66 -32.53 14.20
C GLU A 40 33.89 -32.83 15.49
N GLY A 41 32.57 -32.60 15.47
CA GLY A 41 31.70 -32.96 16.58
C GLY A 41 31.71 -34.46 16.88
N THR A 42 31.63 -35.30 15.85
CA THR A 42 31.66 -36.78 16.02
C THR A 42 32.96 -37.23 16.66
N ASP A 43 34.11 -36.73 16.20
CA ASP A 43 35.42 -37.01 16.80
C ASP A 43 35.48 -36.57 18.27
N ALA A 44 34.88 -35.42 18.58
CA ALA A 44 34.83 -34.90 19.95
C ALA A 44 33.95 -35.75 20.88
N HIS A 45 32.81 -36.28 20.40
CA HIS A 45 31.98 -37.22 21.17
C HIS A 45 32.74 -38.52 21.46
N GLU A 46 33.44 -39.08 20.46
CA GLU A 46 34.24 -40.30 20.63
C GLU A 46 35.37 -40.10 21.65
N LEU A 47 36.03 -38.94 21.63
CA LEU A 47 37.02 -38.59 22.65
C LEU A 47 36.39 -38.43 24.04
N CYS A 48 35.24 -37.76 24.15
CA CYS A 48 34.50 -37.60 25.41
C CYS A 48 34.11 -38.94 26.03
N GLU A 49 33.58 -39.87 25.21
CA GLU A 49 33.25 -41.24 25.61
C GLU A 49 34.46 -41.94 26.23
N TYR A 50 35.61 -41.91 25.53
CA TYR A 50 36.85 -42.52 26.00
C TYR A 50 37.33 -41.93 27.32
N LYS A 51 37.41 -40.59 27.43
CA LYS A 51 37.89 -39.92 28.64
C LYS A 51 37.00 -40.24 29.84
N LEU A 52 35.68 -40.22 29.64
CA LEU A 52 34.72 -40.52 30.71
C LEU A 52 34.79 -41.98 31.16
N LYS A 53 34.84 -42.94 30.22
CA LYS A 53 35.02 -44.37 30.55
C LYS A 53 36.28 -44.60 31.37
N LYS A 54 37.40 -44.02 30.94
CA LYS A 54 38.69 -44.12 31.64
C LYS A 54 38.62 -43.54 33.04
N ALA A 55 37.98 -42.39 33.21
CA ALA A 55 37.83 -41.75 34.52
C ALA A 55 36.96 -42.56 35.50
N LEU A 56 35.97 -43.29 34.98
CA LEU A 56 35.11 -44.20 35.75
C LEU A 56 35.73 -45.60 35.94
N GLY A 57 36.95 -45.84 35.46
CA GLY A 57 37.63 -47.13 35.57
C GLY A 57 37.06 -48.23 34.66
N MET A 58 36.34 -47.85 33.61
CA MET A 58 35.81 -48.78 32.60
C MET A 58 36.85 -49.06 31.52
N ASP A 59 36.79 -50.24 30.92
CA ASP A 59 37.65 -50.60 29.79
C ASP A 59 37.25 -49.79 28.53
N ALA A 60 38.24 -49.16 27.89
CA ALA A 60 38.05 -48.34 26.71
C ALA A 60 39.34 -48.28 25.87
N SER A 61 39.19 -48.31 24.55
CA SER A 61 40.30 -48.12 23.60
C SER A 61 40.50 -46.63 23.33
N ASP A 62 41.76 -46.19 23.24
CA ASP A 62 42.08 -44.80 22.94
C ASP A 62 41.80 -44.50 21.46
N PRO A 63 40.86 -43.58 21.13
CA PRO A 63 40.48 -43.31 19.75
C PRO A 63 41.43 -42.33 19.05
N THR A 64 42.36 -41.68 19.78
CA THR A 64 43.10 -40.49 19.34
C THR A 64 43.77 -40.63 17.97
N GLU A 65 44.36 -41.79 17.65
CA GLU A 65 45.03 -42.01 16.36
C GLU A 65 44.08 -42.02 15.15
N ASN A 66 42.78 -42.27 15.38
CA ASN A 66 41.76 -42.35 14.33
C ASN A 66 40.93 -41.06 14.19
N LEU A 67 41.12 -40.10 15.09
CA LEU A 67 40.41 -38.83 15.07
C LEU A 67 41.04 -37.89 14.05
N THR A 68 40.25 -37.41 13.10
CA THR A 68 40.72 -36.52 12.03
C THR A 68 40.92 -35.08 12.52
N TRP A 69 40.07 -34.64 13.46
CA TRP A 69 40.03 -33.26 13.94
C TRP A 69 40.67 -33.05 15.32
N HIS A 70 41.39 -34.05 15.83
CA HIS A 70 42.01 -34.01 17.16
C HIS A 70 42.98 -32.83 17.31
N ASN A 71 42.83 -32.09 18.41
CA ASN A 71 43.68 -30.98 18.79
C ASN A 71 43.59 -30.72 20.31
N GLU A 72 44.42 -29.80 20.81
CA GLU A 72 44.49 -29.46 22.24
C GLU A 72 43.16 -28.88 22.79
N GLU A 73 42.43 -28.07 22.02
CA GLU A 73 41.13 -27.53 22.43
C GLU A 73 40.11 -28.67 22.62
N MET A 74 40.08 -29.65 21.72
CA MET A 74 39.20 -30.82 21.81
C MET A 74 39.54 -31.68 23.03
N GLU A 75 40.82 -31.88 23.33
CA GLU A 75 41.30 -32.55 24.54
C GLU A 75 40.82 -31.86 25.81
N ASP A 76 41.01 -30.54 25.91
CA ASP A 76 40.57 -29.75 27.06
C ASP A 76 39.05 -29.83 27.25
N CYS A 77 38.29 -29.76 26.15
CA CYS A 77 36.84 -29.90 26.18
C CYS A 77 36.40 -31.28 26.69
N ALA A 78 37.02 -32.36 26.20
CA ALA A 78 36.70 -33.72 26.60
C ALA A 78 37.08 -34.02 28.05
N ASN A 79 38.24 -33.52 28.51
CA ASN A 79 38.66 -33.63 29.90
C ASN A 79 37.72 -32.84 30.84
N GLY A 80 37.32 -31.63 30.44
CA GLY A 80 36.35 -30.82 31.18
C GLY A 80 34.97 -31.49 31.29
N TYR A 81 34.48 -32.08 30.20
CA TYR A 81 33.22 -32.84 30.22
C TYR A 81 33.30 -34.03 31.17
N ALA A 82 34.37 -34.83 31.10
CA ALA A 82 34.56 -35.97 32.00
C ALA A 82 34.59 -35.53 33.47
N ALA A 83 35.30 -34.45 33.80
CA ALA A 83 35.34 -33.88 35.15
C ALA A 83 33.94 -33.45 35.63
N TYR A 84 33.19 -32.73 34.79
CA TYR A 84 31.83 -32.30 35.12
C TYR A 84 30.90 -33.49 35.41
N ILE A 85 30.95 -34.55 34.60
CA ILE A 85 30.14 -35.75 34.83
C ILE A 85 30.53 -36.42 36.16
N LEU A 86 31.81 -36.54 36.49
CA LEU A 86 32.24 -37.11 37.77
C LEU A 86 31.70 -36.31 38.96
N GLU A 87 31.69 -34.99 38.88
CA GLU A 87 31.08 -34.14 39.91
C GLU A 87 29.58 -34.44 40.09
N MET A 88 28.85 -34.63 38.99
CA MET A 88 27.43 -35.01 39.02
C MET A 88 27.21 -36.42 39.59
N VAL A 89 28.11 -37.36 39.31
CA VAL A 89 28.07 -38.71 39.87
C VAL A 89 28.32 -38.68 41.37
N GLU A 90 29.29 -37.92 41.86
CA GLU A 90 29.52 -37.77 43.30
C GLU A 90 28.33 -37.10 44.00
N ALA A 91 27.72 -36.07 43.39
CA ALA A 91 26.49 -35.47 43.93
C ALA A 91 25.33 -36.47 43.97
N ALA A 92 25.19 -37.34 42.97
CA ALA A 92 24.16 -38.38 42.97
C ALA A 92 24.37 -39.40 44.11
N LYS A 93 25.62 -39.72 44.48
CA LYS A 93 25.95 -40.62 45.59
C LYS A 93 25.53 -40.09 46.97
N GLU A 94 25.29 -38.78 47.09
CA GLU A 94 24.78 -38.18 48.35
C GLU A 94 23.32 -38.58 48.63
N SER A 95 22.56 -38.89 47.58
CA SER A 95 21.11 -39.17 47.64
C SER A 95 20.73 -40.60 47.25
N CYS A 96 21.61 -41.31 46.53
CA CYS A 96 21.42 -42.68 46.09
C CYS A 96 22.66 -43.53 46.45
N ALA A 97 22.45 -44.72 47.00
CA ALA A 97 23.56 -45.59 47.43
C ALA A 97 24.30 -46.24 46.24
N ASP A 98 23.61 -46.46 45.13
CA ASP A 98 24.10 -47.19 43.96
C ASP A 98 23.75 -46.48 42.63
N PRO A 99 24.16 -45.22 42.43
CA PRO A 99 23.88 -44.52 41.19
C PRO A 99 24.56 -45.22 40.01
N LYS A 100 23.85 -45.31 38.89
CA LYS A 100 24.31 -45.99 37.69
C LYS A 100 24.62 -45.01 36.58
N VAL A 101 25.82 -45.11 36.02
CA VAL A 101 26.28 -44.27 34.91
C VAL A 101 26.30 -45.09 33.63
N LEU A 102 25.61 -44.59 32.60
CA LEU A 102 25.60 -45.16 31.26
C LEU A 102 26.18 -44.12 30.30
N ILE A 103 27.02 -44.57 29.36
CA ILE A 103 27.76 -43.72 28.44
C ILE A 103 27.44 -44.19 27.02
N GLU A 104 27.17 -43.26 26.10
CA GLU A 104 26.71 -43.56 24.73
C GLU A 104 25.53 -44.54 24.72
N GLN A 105 24.58 -44.33 25.64
CA GLN A 105 23.46 -45.23 25.86
C GLN A 105 22.40 -45.01 24.77
N ARG A 106 22.12 -46.07 24.00
CA ARG A 106 20.97 -46.08 23.10
C ARG A 106 19.68 -46.09 23.92
N VAL A 107 18.80 -45.13 23.65
CA VAL A 107 17.49 -44.97 24.29
C VAL A 107 16.38 -45.12 23.25
N ASP A 108 15.27 -45.73 23.66
CA ASP A 108 14.13 -46.02 22.79
C ASP A 108 12.90 -45.27 23.30
N PHE A 109 12.35 -44.38 22.48
CA PHE A 109 11.13 -43.61 22.77
C PHE A 109 10.04 -43.91 21.74
N SER A 110 10.10 -45.10 21.13
CA SER A 110 9.22 -45.51 20.03
C SER A 110 7.75 -45.61 20.41
N ARG A 111 7.46 -45.63 21.72
CA ARG A 111 6.11 -45.51 22.29
C ARG A 111 5.38 -44.23 21.83
N TRP A 112 6.10 -43.12 21.62
CA TRP A 112 5.53 -41.84 21.18
C TRP A 112 5.87 -41.47 19.75
N VAL A 113 7.02 -41.91 19.24
CA VAL A 113 7.52 -41.53 17.92
C VAL A 113 7.79 -42.79 17.12
N GLU A 114 7.13 -43.02 15.99
CA GLU A 114 7.36 -44.23 15.20
C GLU A 114 8.85 -44.36 14.80
N GLN A 115 9.46 -45.50 15.17
CA GLN A 115 10.89 -45.77 14.99
C GLN A 115 11.82 -44.77 15.72
N GLY A 116 11.31 -44.11 16.77
CA GLY A 116 12.02 -43.12 17.58
C GLY A 116 13.07 -43.75 18.50
N PHE A 117 14.34 -43.45 18.23
CA PHE A 117 15.45 -43.79 19.11
C PHE A 117 16.51 -42.69 19.11
N GLY A 118 17.37 -42.73 20.11
CA GLY A 118 18.47 -41.79 20.31
C GLY A 118 19.70 -42.46 20.92
N THR A 119 20.80 -41.72 20.97
CA THR A 119 21.98 -42.08 21.77
C THR A 119 22.25 -40.90 22.69
N ALA A 120 22.17 -41.14 23.99
CA ALA A 120 22.49 -40.14 25.01
C ALA A 120 23.94 -40.32 25.43
N ASP A 121 24.70 -39.23 25.46
CA ASP A 121 26.15 -39.28 25.73
C ASP A 121 26.43 -39.75 27.15
N CYS A 122 25.69 -39.24 28.14
CA CYS A 122 25.73 -39.74 29.51
C CYS A 122 24.36 -39.71 30.18
N ILE A 123 24.02 -40.80 30.86
CA ILE A 123 22.85 -40.92 31.74
C ILE A 123 23.34 -41.31 33.13
N ILE A 124 22.95 -40.55 34.15
CA ILE A 124 23.19 -40.88 35.56
C ILE A 124 21.83 -41.16 36.20
N ILE A 125 21.63 -42.40 36.61
CA ILE A 125 20.39 -42.90 37.21
C ILE A 125 20.59 -42.95 38.72
N ALA A 126 19.69 -42.32 39.45
CA ALA A 126 19.66 -42.29 40.91
C ALA A 126 18.22 -42.11 41.38
N ASP A 127 17.91 -42.56 42.60
CA ASP A 127 16.60 -42.33 43.21
C ASP A 127 16.29 -40.81 43.26
N GLY A 128 15.03 -40.48 43.03
CA GLY A 128 14.52 -39.10 42.95
C GLY A 128 14.79 -38.41 41.61
N THR A 129 16.03 -38.40 41.11
CA THR A 129 16.39 -37.62 39.90
C THR A 129 17.24 -38.39 38.88
N LEU A 130 16.67 -38.59 37.70
CA LEU A 130 17.36 -39.03 36.50
C LEU A 130 18.09 -37.86 35.85
N ARG A 131 19.39 -37.99 35.57
CA ARG A 131 20.19 -36.95 34.91
C ARG A 131 20.65 -37.39 33.53
N ILE A 132 20.49 -36.52 32.54
CA ILE A 132 20.98 -36.72 31.18
C ILE A 132 21.88 -35.56 30.82
N CYS A 133 23.12 -35.87 30.45
CA CYS A 133 24.08 -34.88 30.00
C CYS A 133 24.42 -35.16 28.54
N ASP A 134 24.19 -34.18 27.68
CA ASP A 134 24.51 -34.20 26.25
C ASP A 134 25.59 -33.16 25.98
N TYR A 135 26.66 -33.61 25.36
CA TYR A 135 27.81 -32.84 24.97
C TYR A 135 27.54 -32.18 23.61
N LYS A 136 27.88 -30.89 23.49
CA LYS A 136 27.81 -30.17 22.21
C LYS A 136 29.15 -29.53 21.90
N HIS A 137 29.75 -29.95 20.80
CA HIS A 137 31.04 -29.40 20.37
C HIS A 137 30.94 -28.13 19.50
N GLY A 138 29.79 -27.87 18.86
CA GLY A 138 29.69 -26.79 17.87
C GLY A 138 29.94 -25.39 18.48
N LEU A 139 30.70 -24.54 17.76
CA LEU A 139 30.96 -23.14 18.16
C LEU A 139 29.86 -22.17 17.67
N GLY A 140 29.30 -22.45 16.48
CA GLY A 140 28.45 -21.48 15.75
C GLY A 140 27.06 -21.25 16.34
N VAL A 141 26.48 -22.22 17.04
CA VAL A 141 25.12 -22.16 17.59
C VAL A 141 25.15 -22.48 19.07
N LEU A 142 24.59 -21.61 19.91
CA LEU A 142 24.39 -21.90 21.32
C LEU A 142 23.23 -22.88 21.46
N VAL A 143 23.42 -23.97 22.20
CA VAL A 143 22.37 -24.97 22.45
C VAL A 143 21.94 -24.86 23.90
N ASP A 144 20.66 -24.60 24.13
CA ASP A 144 20.09 -24.45 25.46
C ASP A 144 19.31 -25.71 25.88
N ALA A 145 19.31 -26.02 27.19
CA ALA A 145 18.60 -27.16 27.74
C ALA A 145 17.13 -26.87 28.04
N THR A 146 16.73 -25.61 28.20
CA THR A 146 15.37 -25.20 28.55
C THR A 146 14.39 -25.69 27.49
N ASP A 147 13.45 -26.52 27.92
CA ASP A 147 12.43 -27.13 27.06
C ASP A 147 12.96 -27.85 25.80
N ASN A 148 14.24 -28.27 25.81
CA ASN A 148 14.89 -28.86 24.64
C ASN A 148 14.26 -30.21 24.23
N PRO A 149 13.68 -30.33 23.02
CA PRO A 149 13.00 -31.56 22.63
C PRO A 149 13.92 -32.78 22.44
N GLN A 150 15.18 -32.59 22.05
CA GLN A 150 16.15 -33.69 21.95
C GLN A 150 16.37 -34.31 23.32
N MET A 151 16.63 -33.46 24.33
CA MET A 151 16.88 -33.90 25.70
C MET A 151 15.64 -34.59 26.29
N LYS A 152 14.45 -34.05 26.04
CA LYS A 152 13.19 -34.68 26.47
C LYS A 152 12.96 -36.05 25.84
N CYS A 153 13.30 -36.22 24.55
CA CYS A 153 13.23 -37.54 23.91
C CYS A 153 14.20 -38.54 24.54
N TYR A 154 15.41 -38.10 24.89
CA TYR A 154 16.36 -38.95 25.61
C TYR A 154 15.88 -39.32 27.00
N ALA A 155 15.27 -38.36 27.71
CA ALA A 155 14.64 -38.58 29.01
C ALA A 155 13.53 -39.61 28.97
N LEU A 156 12.62 -39.50 28.00
CA LEU A 156 11.55 -40.48 27.80
C LEU A 156 12.11 -41.87 27.55
N GLY A 157 13.11 -42.00 26.67
CA GLY A 157 13.68 -43.32 26.38
C GLY A 157 14.54 -43.88 27.51
N ALA A 158 15.11 -43.04 28.38
CA ALA A 158 15.79 -43.47 29.59
C ALA A 158 14.79 -43.92 30.67
N LEU A 159 13.66 -43.23 30.84
CA LEU A 159 12.59 -43.63 31.75
C LEU A 159 12.00 -44.99 31.35
N GLU A 160 11.75 -45.24 30.06
CA GLU A 160 11.25 -46.54 29.56
C GLU A 160 12.18 -47.72 29.90
N LEU A 161 13.47 -47.47 30.14
CA LEU A 161 14.43 -48.51 30.50
C LEU A 161 14.55 -48.73 32.02
N PHE A 162 14.26 -47.72 32.85
CA PHE A 162 14.70 -47.72 34.26
C PHE A 162 13.65 -47.26 35.28
N ASP A 163 12.52 -46.70 34.89
CA ASP A 163 11.49 -46.20 35.83
C ASP A 163 10.86 -47.31 36.68
N ASP A 164 10.86 -48.57 36.19
CA ASP A 164 10.41 -49.73 36.96
C ASP A 164 11.44 -50.23 38.00
N ILE A 165 12.67 -49.69 37.96
CA ILE A 165 13.81 -50.14 38.80
C ILE A 165 14.17 -49.08 39.85
N TYR A 166 14.07 -47.80 39.50
CA TYR A 166 14.39 -46.67 40.37
C TYR A 166 13.17 -45.78 40.57
N ASP A 167 12.96 -45.28 41.79
CA ASP A 167 11.88 -44.35 42.09
C ASP A 167 12.26 -42.94 41.57
N ILE A 168 11.96 -42.66 40.31
CA ILE A 168 12.31 -41.39 39.65
C ILE A 168 11.12 -40.43 39.69
N ASP A 169 11.31 -39.26 40.31
CA ASP A 169 10.31 -38.19 40.39
C ASP A 169 10.60 -37.07 39.37
N ASN A 170 11.88 -36.79 39.13
CA ASN A 170 12.35 -35.66 38.32
C ASN A 170 13.39 -36.09 37.29
N VAL A 171 13.44 -35.37 36.19
CA VAL A 171 14.48 -35.48 35.18
C VAL A 171 15.22 -34.15 35.09
N SER A 172 16.54 -34.20 35.19
CA SER A 172 17.45 -33.07 35.00
C SER A 172 18.23 -33.29 33.70
N MET A 173 18.13 -32.35 32.77
CA MET A 173 18.73 -32.44 31.44
C MET A 173 19.74 -31.32 31.28
N THR A 174 20.98 -31.69 30.98
CA THR A 174 22.09 -30.76 30.84
C THR A 174 22.65 -30.80 29.43
N ILE A 175 22.80 -29.61 28.83
CA ILE A 175 23.65 -29.39 27.66
C ILE A 175 24.99 -28.85 28.13
N TYR A 176 26.06 -29.57 27.80
CA TYR A 176 27.44 -29.17 28.10
C TYR A 176 28.15 -28.74 26.80
N GLN A 177 28.35 -27.43 26.63
CA GLN A 177 28.92 -26.83 25.43
C GLN A 177 30.15 -25.95 25.78
N PRO A 178 31.33 -26.57 25.95
CA PRO A 178 32.49 -25.92 26.57
C PRO A 178 33.09 -24.80 25.72
N ARG A 179 33.11 -24.93 24.39
CA ARG A 179 33.64 -23.91 23.47
C ARG A 179 32.87 -22.59 23.49
N ARG A 180 31.65 -22.60 24.03
CA ARG A 180 30.84 -21.40 24.28
C ARG A 180 30.73 -21.02 25.76
N GLN A 181 31.48 -21.71 26.62
CA GLN A 181 31.39 -21.58 28.08
C GLN A 181 29.93 -21.72 28.57
N ASN A 182 29.17 -22.63 27.95
CA ASN A 182 27.75 -22.80 28.20
C ASN A 182 27.50 -24.17 28.84
N ILE A 183 26.99 -24.15 30.06
CA ILE A 183 26.42 -25.32 30.74
C ILE A 183 24.99 -24.91 31.09
N SER A 184 24.03 -25.47 30.38
CA SER A 184 22.61 -25.17 30.55
C SER A 184 21.91 -26.40 31.11
N THR A 185 21.10 -26.23 32.16
CA THR A 185 20.39 -27.33 32.82
C THR A 185 18.92 -26.99 32.95
N PHE A 186 18.06 -27.95 32.60
CA PHE A 186 16.62 -27.83 32.72
C PHE A 186 16.06 -29.03 33.48
N GLU A 187 15.22 -28.76 34.46
CA GLU A 187 14.59 -29.78 35.30
C GLU A 187 13.09 -29.81 35.09
N ILE A 188 12.54 -31.01 35.00
CA ILE A 188 11.10 -31.24 34.81
C ILE A 188 10.67 -32.47 35.60
N SER A 189 9.49 -32.44 36.21
CA SER A 189 8.89 -33.62 36.83
C SER A 189 8.56 -34.69 35.79
N LYS A 190 8.66 -35.96 36.18
CA LYS A 190 8.29 -37.11 35.34
C LYS A 190 6.89 -36.96 34.72
N ASP A 191 5.90 -36.58 35.51
CA ASP A 191 4.51 -36.41 35.05
C ASP A 191 4.37 -35.34 33.96
N ALA A 192 5.04 -34.19 34.14
CA ALA A 192 5.02 -33.12 33.13
C ALA A 192 5.73 -33.52 31.84
N LEU A 193 6.80 -34.33 31.93
CA LEU A 193 7.48 -34.87 30.76
C LEU A 193 6.59 -35.84 29.98
N TYR A 194 5.90 -36.77 30.66
CA TYR A 194 4.93 -37.66 30.02
C TYR A 194 3.75 -36.90 29.41
N LYS A 195 3.25 -35.87 30.11
CA LYS A 195 2.21 -35.00 29.57
C LYS A 195 2.65 -34.34 28.27
N TRP A 196 3.86 -33.80 28.21
CA TRP A 196 4.41 -33.26 26.96
C TRP A 196 4.54 -34.33 25.87
N ALA A 197 4.95 -35.55 26.24
CA ALA A 197 5.07 -36.66 25.31
C ALA A 197 3.72 -37.03 24.66
N ASP A 198 2.66 -37.06 25.46
CA ASP A 198 1.32 -37.44 25.00
C ASP A 198 0.59 -36.29 24.28
N GLU A 199 0.73 -35.05 24.76
CA GLU A 199 -0.03 -33.90 24.23
C GLU A 199 0.67 -33.19 23.07
N VAL A 200 2.00 -33.24 22.97
CA VAL A 200 2.78 -32.48 21.99
C VAL A 200 3.62 -33.40 21.10
N LEU A 201 4.46 -34.24 21.70
CA LEU A 201 5.44 -35.05 20.96
C LEU A 201 4.74 -36.02 20.01
N LYS A 202 3.87 -36.88 20.54
CA LYS A 202 3.23 -37.96 19.78
C LYS A 202 2.32 -37.43 18.65
N PRO A 203 1.37 -36.51 18.89
CA PRO A 203 0.51 -36.00 17.81
C PRO A 203 1.32 -35.34 16.68
N THR A 204 2.38 -34.64 17.02
CA THR A 204 3.23 -33.95 16.04
C THR A 204 4.14 -34.94 15.30
N ALA A 205 4.65 -35.96 15.98
CA ALA A 205 5.41 -37.04 15.37
C ALA A 205 4.55 -37.82 14.37
N ASP A 206 3.28 -38.10 14.68
CA ASP A 206 2.36 -38.76 13.75
C ASP A 206 2.18 -37.95 12.45
N LEU A 207 2.01 -36.61 12.55
CA LEU A 207 1.96 -35.71 11.39
C LEU A 207 3.27 -35.71 10.60
N ALA A 208 4.40 -35.57 11.29
CA ALA A 208 5.72 -35.52 10.67
C ALA A 208 6.05 -36.84 9.95
N PHE A 209 5.68 -37.98 10.55
CA PHE A 209 5.84 -39.30 9.96
C PHE A 209 4.93 -39.50 8.75
N ALA A 210 3.72 -38.94 8.74
CA ALA A 210 2.83 -38.95 7.58
C ALA A 210 3.26 -37.96 6.48
N GLY A 211 4.11 -36.97 6.80
CA GLY A 211 4.46 -35.87 5.90
C GLY A 211 3.35 -34.81 5.79
N ASP A 212 2.45 -34.76 6.77
CA ASP A 212 1.31 -33.84 6.82
C ASP A 212 1.64 -32.61 7.69
N GLY A 213 0.72 -31.65 7.75
CA GLY A 213 0.86 -30.39 8.49
C GLY A 213 1.38 -29.24 7.64
N ASN A 214 1.80 -28.15 8.30
CA ASN A 214 2.20 -26.92 7.62
C ASN A 214 3.73 -26.78 7.55
N PHE A 215 4.24 -26.26 6.43
CA PHE A 215 5.61 -25.78 6.36
C PHE A 215 5.73 -24.45 7.13
N LEU A 216 6.54 -24.44 8.19
CA LEU A 216 6.82 -23.26 8.99
C LEU A 216 8.30 -22.87 8.92
N CYS A 217 8.56 -21.57 9.04
CA CYS A 217 9.90 -20.99 9.02
C CYS A 217 10.29 -20.46 10.40
N GLY A 218 11.52 -20.77 10.84
CA GLY A 218 12.07 -20.38 12.14
C GLY A 218 13.55 -20.73 12.22
N GLU A 219 14.12 -20.69 13.43
CA GLU A 219 15.55 -20.96 13.65
C GLU A 219 15.97 -22.37 13.20
N TRP A 220 15.07 -23.35 13.33
CA TRP A 220 15.24 -24.72 12.85
C TRP A 220 15.55 -24.83 11.35
N CYS A 221 15.22 -23.81 10.54
CA CYS A 221 15.52 -23.82 9.11
C CYS A 221 17.03 -23.87 8.83
N GLY A 222 17.91 -23.44 9.75
CA GLY A 222 19.37 -23.53 9.58
C GLY A 222 19.88 -24.97 9.42
N PHE A 223 19.15 -25.93 10.00
CA PHE A 223 19.44 -27.37 10.03
C PHE A 223 18.57 -28.18 9.07
N CYS A 224 17.75 -27.52 8.25
CA CYS A 224 16.93 -28.18 7.24
C CYS A 224 17.76 -28.47 5.98
N LYS A 225 17.63 -29.67 5.39
CA LYS A 225 18.33 -30.02 4.14
C LYS A 225 17.82 -29.19 2.95
N ALA A 226 16.53 -28.86 2.95
CA ALA A 226 15.89 -28.02 1.92
C ALA A 226 16.11 -26.50 2.12
N LYS A 227 16.96 -26.07 3.07
CA LYS A 227 17.05 -24.67 3.52
C LYS A 227 17.39 -23.64 2.43
N HIS A 228 18.01 -24.07 1.32
CA HIS A 228 18.44 -23.19 0.24
C HIS A 228 17.33 -22.89 -0.79
N GLU A 229 16.32 -23.76 -0.88
CA GLU A 229 15.25 -23.66 -1.89
C GLU A 229 13.83 -23.77 -1.30
N CYS A 230 13.72 -23.84 0.04
CA CYS A 230 12.45 -23.90 0.75
C CYS A 230 11.58 -22.66 0.50
N ARG A 231 10.38 -22.87 -0.06
CA ARG A 231 9.37 -21.83 -0.33
C ARG A 231 8.95 -21.08 0.93
N ALA A 232 8.60 -21.79 1.99
CA ALA A 232 8.16 -21.20 3.25
C ALA A 232 9.24 -20.29 3.88
N ARG A 233 10.52 -20.67 3.73
CA ARG A 233 11.64 -19.83 4.17
C ARG A 233 11.79 -18.58 3.30
N ALA A 234 11.63 -18.71 1.98
CA ALA A 234 11.67 -17.57 1.06
C ALA A 234 10.54 -16.57 1.33
N GLU A 235 9.31 -17.05 1.54
CA GLU A 235 8.14 -16.21 1.84
C GLU A 235 8.27 -15.49 3.19
N SER A 236 8.75 -16.18 4.22
CA SER A 236 9.03 -15.57 5.53
C SER A 236 10.09 -14.46 5.41
N ASN A 237 11.15 -14.68 4.65
CA ASN A 237 12.19 -13.67 4.45
C ASN A 237 11.73 -12.51 3.55
N LEU A 238 10.87 -12.75 2.56
CA LEU A 238 10.23 -11.70 1.77
C LEU A 238 9.32 -10.82 2.62
N THR A 239 8.70 -11.39 3.66
CA THR A 239 7.91 -10.61 4.63
C THR A 239 8.81 -9.66 5.44
N LEU A 240 10.02 -10.07 5.83
CA LEU A 240 10.99 -9.15 6.47
C LEU A 240 11.38 -8.00 5.53
N ALA A 241 11.53 -8.28 4.23
CA ALA A 241 11.73 -7.23 3.23
C ALA A 241 10.52 -6.29 3.07
N GLN A 242 9.32 -6.64 3.56
CA GLN A 242 8.20 -5.69 3.63
C GLN A 242 8.29 -4.76 4.85
N TYR A 243 9.05 -5.12 5.89
CA TYR A 243 9.20 -4.33 7.12
C TYR A 243 10.43 -3.42 7.12
N ASP A 244 11.53 -3.82 6.46
CA ASP A 244 12.71 -2.94 6.27
C ASP A 244 12.42 -1.78 5.31
N PHE A 245 11.38 -1.91 4.49
CA PHE A 245 10.74 -0.81 3.81
C PHE A 245 9.49 -0.42 4.58
N LYS A 246 9.66 0.27 5.73
CA LYS A 246 8.61 1.21 6.17
C LYS A 246 8.51 2.30 5.11
N PHE A 247 7.83 1.99 4.01
CA PHE A 247 7.45 2.98 3.02
C PHE A 247 6.73 4.09 3.79
N PRO A 248 7.05 5.36 3.51
CA PRO A 248 6.32 6.48 4.09
C PRO A 248 4.80 6.23 3.91
N PRO A 249 3.95 6.78 4.80
CA PRO A 249 2.50 6.60 4.68
C PRO A 249 1.92 7.14 3.36
N LEU A 250 2.74 7.82 2.55
CA LEU A 250 2.42 8.38 1.25
C LEU A 250 3.42 7.81 0.22
N LEU A 251 2.94 7.53 -0.99
CA LEU A 251 3.79 7.16 -2.12
C LEU A 251 4.65 8.35 -2.56
N GLU A 252 5.91 8.09 -2.90
CA GLU A 252 6.78 9.05 -3.57
C GLU A 252 6.44 9.16 -5.07
N ASP A 253 6.79 10.29 -5.70
CA ASP A 253 6.50 10.55 -7.12
C ASP A 253 7.07 9.45 -8.03
N SER A 254 8.25 8.91 -7.72
CA SER A 254 8.89 7.83 -8.47
C SER A 254 8.11 6.51 -8.40
N GLU A 255 7.46 6.24 -7.27
CA GLU A 255 6.59 5.08 -7.08
C GLU A 255 5.29 5.24 -7.86
N ILE A 256 4.71 6.44 -7.85
CA ILE A 256 3.52 6.76 -8.64
C ILE A 256 3.80 6.63 -10.14
N GLU A 257 4.93 7.14 -10.63
CA GLU A 257 5.35 7.02 -12.03
C GLU A 257 5.52 5.54 -12.43
N TYR A 258 6.16 4.74 -11.58
CA TYR A 258 6.30 3.31 -11.81
C TYR A 258 4.95 2.60 -11.85
N ILE A 259 4.05 2.88 -10.89
CA ILE A 259 2.70 2.33 -10.88
C ILE A 259 1.93 2.71 -12.14
N LEU A 260 1.97 3.99 -12.55
CA LEU A 260 1.32 4.47 -13.77
C LEU A 260 1.82 3.73 -15.03
N SER A 261 3.09 3.36 -15.08
CA SER A 261 3.65 2.60 -16.21
C SER A 261 3.12 1.17 -16.34
N ARG A 262 2.56 0.59 -15.25
CA ARG A 262 2.05 -0.80 -15.22
C ARG A 262 0.55 -0.89 -14.95
N ALA A 263 -0.09 0.20 -14.56
CA ALA A 263 -1.49 0.22 -14.16
C ALA A 263 -2.42 -0.30 -15.25
N ASP A 264 -2.21 0.12 -16.50
CA ASP A 264 -3.04 -0.33 -17.63
C ASP A 264 -2.91 -1.84 -17.88
N GLU A 265 -1.71 -2.41 -17.74
CA GLU A 265 -1.47 -3.86 -17.86
C GLU A 265 -2.16 -4.63 -16.72
N LEU A 266 -2.08 -4.12 -15.48
CA LEU A 266 -2.74 -4.73 -14.33
C LEU A 266 -4.27 -4.72 -14.50
N VAL A 267 -4.84 -3.61 -14.98
CA VAL A 267 -6.29 -3.49 -15.25
C VAL A 267 -6.71 -4.43 -16.38
N ALA A 268 -5.90 -4.55 -17.43
CA ALA A 268 -6.15 -5.48 -18.52
C ALA A 268 -6.15 -6.93 -18.01
N TRP A 269 -5.11 -7.34 -17.27
CA TRP A 269 -5.04 -8.68 -16.70
C TRP A 269 -6.20 -8.98 -15.74
N ALA A 270 -6.56 -8.04 -14.86
CA ALA A 270 -7.72 -8.21 -13.98
C ALA A 270 -9.04 -8.36 -14.76
N SER A 271 -9.15 -7.71 -15.93
CA SER A 271 -10.29 -7.86 -16.83
C SER A 271 -10.29 -9.23 -17.50
N ASP A 272 -9.14 -9.72 -17.96
CA ASP A 272 -8.99 -11.05 -18.54
C ASP A 272 -9.36 -12.16 -17.54
N ILE A 273 -8.95 -12.02 -16.27
CA ILE A 273 -9.33 -12.96 -15.20
C ILE A 273 -10.84 -12.96 -14.96
N LYS A 274 -11.49 -11.78 -14.95
CA LYS A 274 -12.95 -11.68 -14.81
C LYS A 274 -13.67 -12.34 -15.98
N GLU A 275 -13.18 -12.14 -17.19
CA GLU A 275 -13.75 -12.75 -18.40
C GLU A 275 -13.57 -14.28 -18.37
N TYR A 276 -12.38 -14.78 -18.03
CA TYR A 276 -12.13 -16.20 -17.84
C TYR A 276 -13.07 -16.80 -16.79
N ALA A 277 -13.16 -16.19 -15.61
CA ALA A 277 -14.02 -16.67 -14.53
C ALA A 277 -15.50 -16.72 -14.96
N LEU A 278 -15.96 -15.71 -15.71
CA LEU A 278 -17.30 -15.68 -16.29
C LEU A 278 -17.52 -16.81 -17.30
N GLN A 279 -16.58 -17.05 -18.22
CA GLN A 279 -16.69 -18.13 -19.21
C GLN A 279 -16.74 -19.51 -18.54
N GLN A 280 -15.94 -19.72 -17.49
CA GLN A 280 -15.99 -20.96 -16.70
C GLN A 280 -17.32 -21.10 -15.95
N ALA A 281 -17.85 -20.00 -15.40
CA ALA A 281 -19.14 -20.01 -14.72
C ALA A 281 -20.30 -20.32 -15.67
N ILE A 282 -20.29 -19.76 -16.88
CA ILE A 282 -21.23 -20.10 -17.97
C ILE A 282 -21.14 -21.59 -18.32
N SER A 283 -19.95 -22.17 -18.25
CA SER A 283 -19.70 -23.60 -18.52
C SER A 283 -20.06 -24.52 -17.33
N GLY A 284 -20.60 -23.97 -16.24
CA GLY A 284 -21.10 -24.73 -15.08
C GLY A 284 -20.16 -24.78 -13.87
N LYS A 285 -19.03 -24.08 -13.87
CA LYS A 285 -18.13 -24.00 -12.70
C LYS A 285 -18.64 -23.01 -11.66
N GLU A 286 -18.72 -23.41 -10.40
CA GLU A 286 -19.03 -22.51 -9.30
C GLU A 286 -17.75 -21.89 -8.70
N TRP A 287 -17.81 -20.59 -8.40
CA TRP A 287 -16.74 -19.86 -7.72
C TRP A 287 -17.22 -19.43 -6.34
N ALA A 288 -16.45 -19.75 -5.28
CA ALA A 288 -16.85 -19.47 -3.91
C ALA A 288 -17.12 -17.96 -3.69
N GLY A 289 -18.30 -17.63 -3.15
CA GLY A 289 -18.73 -16.24 -2.91
C GLY A 289 -19.28 -15.50 -4.13
N TRP A 290 -19.35 -16.15 -5.31
CA TRP A 290 -19.88 -15.57 -6.54
C TRP A 290 -21.06 -16.38 -7.06
N LYS A 291 -21.95 -15.72 -7.82
CA LYS A 291 -23.08 -16.37 -8.50
C LYS A 291 -23.21 -15.86 -9.92
N LEU A 292 -23.58 -16.74 -10.85
CA LEU A 292 -23.95 -16.36 -12.21
C LEU A 292 -25.41 -15.88 -12.20
N VAL A 293 -25.65 -14.69 -12.75
CA VAL A 293 -26.98 -14.08 -12.85
C VAL A 293 -27.20 -13.54 -14.25
N GLU A 294 -28.45 -13.42 -14.68
CA GLU A 294 -28.77 -12.67 -15.89
C GLU A 294 -28.36 -11.21 -15.74
N GLY A 295 -27.70 -10.66 -16.77
CA GLY A 295 -27.44 -9.24 -16.85
C GLY A 295 -28.75 -8.44 -16.85
N ARG A 296 -28.67 -7.15 -16.49
CA ARG A 296 -29.86 -6.27 -16.54
C ARG A 296 -30.41 -6.23 -17.97
N SER A 297 -31.60 -6.77 -18.17
CA SER A 297 -32.30 -6.70 -19.46
C SER A 297 -33.00 -5.35 -19.60
N ASN A 298 -32.75 -4.66 -20.72
CA ASN A 298 -33.51 -3.46 -21.06
C ASN A 298 -34.83 -3.88 -21.70
N ARG A 299 -35.95 -3.37 -21.18
CA ARG A 299 -37.25 -3.55 -21.81
C ARG A 299 -37.23 -2.86 -23.18
N LYS A 300 -37.61 -3.61 -24.22
CA LYS A 300 -37.80 -3.11 -25.58
C LYS A 300 -39.23 -3.40 -26.01
N TYR A 301 -39.80 -2.54 -26.85
CA TYR A 301 -41.08 -2.83 -27.48
C TYR A 301 -40.92 -4.03 -28.42
N SER A 302 -41.81 -5.02 -28.30
CA SER A 302 -41.79 -6.22 -29.14
C SER A 302 -42.30 -5.96 -30.56
N ASN A 303 -43.17 -4.97 -30.71
CA ASN A 303 -43.69 -4.50 -31.99
C ASN A 303 -43.89 -2.98 -31.89
N GLU A 304 -43.00 -2.23 -32.52
CA GLU A 304 -43.03 -0.77 -32.49
C GLU A 304 -44.29 -0.21 -33.16
N GLU A 305 -44.77 -0.81 -34.26
CA GLU A 305 -45.97 -0.35 -34.98
C GLU A 305 -47.24 -0.51 -34.12
N ALA A 306 -47.38 -1.64 -33.43
CA ALA A 306 -48.50 -1.86 -32.53
C ALA A 306 -48.48 -0.89 -31.35
N VAL A 307 -47.29 -0.57 -30.82
CA VAL A 307 -47.13 0.41 -29.74
C VAL A 307 -47.45 1.82 -30.23
N ILE A 308 -46.95 2.21 -31.41
CA ILE A 308 -47.27 3.49 -32.05
C ILE A 308 -48.79 3.63 -32.19
N GLN A 309 -49.47 2.60 -32.71
CA GLN A 309 -50.92 2.61 -32.90
C GLN A 309 -51.66 2.75 -31.56
N VAL A 310 -51.34 1.93 -30.55
CA VAL A 310 -51.99 1.95 -29.22
C VAL A 310 -51.80 3.30 -28.53
N VAL A 311 -50.60 3.88 -28.59
CA VAL A 311 -50.30 5.16 -27.95
C VAL A 311 -50.98 6.31 -28.69
N THR A 312 -51.03 6.26 -30.03
CA THR A 312 -51.72 7.26 -30.86
C THR A 312 -53.24 7.20 -30.65
N ASP A 313 -53.83 6.01 -30.61
CA ASP A 313 -55.27 5.81 -30.35
C ASP A 313 -55.66 6.27 -28.94
N ALA A 314 -54.74 6.19 -27.98
CA ALA A 314 -54.90 6.74 -26.63
C ALA A 314 -54.72 8.27 -26.57
N GLY A 315 -54.46 8.94 -27.70
CA GLY A 315 -54.35 10.40 -27.81
C GLY A 315 -52.97 10.97 -27.45
N PHE A 316 -51.93 10.13 -27.35
CA PHE A 316 -50.56 10.55 -27.02
C PHE A 316 -49.64 10.41 -28.25
N ASP A 317 -48.61 11.26 -28.35
CA ASP A 317 -47.58 11.15 -29.39
C ASP A 317 -46.51 10.13 -28.95
N PRO A 318 -46.37 8.97 -29.62
CA PRO A 318 -45.38 7.95 -29.25
C PRO A 318 -43.94 8.36 -29.58
N TYR A 319 -43.72 9.49 -30.27
CA TYR A 319 -42.41 9.91 -30.74
C TYR A 319 -41.80 11.01 -29.87
N GLU A 320 -40.53 10.82 -29.49
CA GLU A 320 -39.71 11.88 -28.91
C GLU A 320 -39.04 12.70 -30.04
N LYS A 321 -39.37 13.99 -30.16
CA LYS A 321 -38.70 14.90 -31.11
C LYS A 321 -37.32 15.32 -30.59
N LYS A 322 -36.31 14.47 -30.81
CA LYS A 322 -34.92 14.75 -30.44
C LYS A 322 -34.14 15.41 -31.59
N LEU A 323 -33.34 16.42 -31.26
CA LEU A 323 -32.39 17.03 -32.20
C LEU A 323 -31.37 15.98 -32.66
N LEU A 324 -31.12 15.91 -33.97
CA LEU A 324 -30.11 14.99 -34.50
C LEU A 324 -28.72 15.36 -33.97
N GLY A 325 -27.94 14.34 -33.57
CA GLY A 325 -26.53 14.52 -33.25
C GLY A 325 -25.73 15.00 -34.47
N ILE A 326 -24.58 15.64 -34.23
CA ILE A 326 -23.77 16.31 -35.25
C ILE A 326 -23.53 15.43 -36.49
N THR A 327 -23.14 14.17 -36.30
CA THR A 327 -22.87 13.24 -37.42
C THR A 327 -24.12 12.95 -38.25
N ALA A 328 -25.27 12.71 -37.61
CA ALA A 328 -26.53 12.45 -38.32
C ALA A 328 -27.05 13.72 -39.02
N MET A 329 -26.86 14.89 -38.42
CA MET A 329 -27.22 16.19 -38.99
C MET A 329 -26.32 16.55 -40.19
N GLN A 330 -25.02 16.28 -40.10
CA GLN A 330 -24.07 16.41 -41.22
C GLN A 330 -24.43 15.51 -42.39
N LYS A 331 -24.83 14.26 -42.13
CA LYS A 331 -25.25 13.31 -43.17
C LYS A 331 -26.53 13.77 -43.86
N ARG A 332 -27.43 14.45 -43.15
CA ARG A 332 -28.71 14.94 -43.68
C ARG A 332 -28.58 16.23 -44.50
N LEU A 333 -27.75 17.17 -44.04
CA LEU A 333 -27.60 18.48 -44.69
C LEU A 333 -26.45 18.51 -45.73
N GLY A 334 -25.51 17.57 -45.63
CA GLY A 334 -24.24 17.60 -46.36
C GLY A 334 -23.24 18.53 -45.69
N LYS A 335 -21.94 18.20 -45.73
CA LYS A 335 -20.87 18.90 -45.00
C LYS A 335 -20.85 20.42 -45.25
N SER A 336 -20.90 20.84 -46.52
CA SER A 336 -20.86 22.27 -46.88
C SER A 336 -22.04 23.07 -46.32
N ARG A 337 -23.25 22.51 -46.36
CA ARG A 337 -24.47 23.20 -45.92
C ARG A 337 -24.65 23.12 -44.40
N PHE A 338 -24.15 22.05 -43.79
CA PHE A 338 -24.02 21.93 -42.34
C PHE A 338 -23.07 23.01 -41.79
N ASP A 339 -21.91 23.18 -42.40
CA ASP A 339 -20.92 24.17 -41.96
C ASP A 339 -21.46 25.60 -42.14
N GLU A 340 -22.16 25.90 -43.23
CA GLU A 340 -22.81 27.20 -43.46
C GLU A 340 -23.90 27.51 -42.43
N LEU A 341 -24.77 26.55 -42.12
CA LEU A 341 -25.98 26.80 -41.32
C LEU A 341 -25.76 26.61 -39.82
N LEU A 342 -24.87 25.70 -39.41
CA LEU A 342 -24.83 25.18 -38.04
C LEU A 342 -23.53 25.48 -37.29
N THR A 343 -22.44 25.89 -37.96
CA THR A 343 -21.15 26.19 -37.29
C THR A 343 -21.28 27.27 -36.22
N ALA A 344 -22.14 28.28 -36.44
CA ALA A 344 -22.38 29.35 -35.47
C ALA A 344 -23.04 28.87 -34.16
N TYR A 345 -23.59 27.65 -34.13
CA TYR A 345 -24.29 27.05 -33.00
C TYR A 345 -23.54 25.85 -32.39
N ILE A 346 -22.31 25.58 -32.85
CA ILE A 346 -21.46 24.50 -32.32
C ILE A 346 -20.40 25.11 -31.41
N GLU A 347 -20.50 24.82 -30.12
CA GLU A 347 -19.45 25.11 -29.15
C GLU A 347 -18.56 23.88 -28.99
N LYS A 348 -17.23 24.05 -29.13
CA LYS A 348 -16.26 23.02 -28.79
C LYS A 348 -15.72 23.33 -27.40
N PRO A 349 -16.31 22.77 -26.32
CA PRO A 349 -15.79 22.98 -24.97
C PRO A 349 -14.36 22.45 -24.89
N GLN A 350 -13.54 23.09 -24.05
CA GLN A 350 -12.20 22.61 -23.76
C GLN A 350 -12.30 21.19 -23.18
N GLY A 351 -11.56 20.25 -23.76
CA GLY A 351 -11.55 18.87 -23.30
C GLY A 351 -11.06 18.78 -21.85
N LYS A 352 -11.64 17.86 -21.08
CA LYS A 352 -11.20 17.62 -19.70
C LYS A 352 -9.70 17.27 -19.69
N PRO A 353 -8.90 17.82 -18.77
CA PRO A 353 -7.51 17.40 -18.58
C PRO A 353 -7.45 15.88 -18.37
N THR A 354 -6.57 15.21 -19.10
CA THR A 354 -6.37 13.76 -19.00
C THR A 354 -4.86 13.53 -18.93
N LEU A 355 -4.41 12.81 -17.90
CA LEU A 355 -3.02 12.41 -17.77
C LEU A 355 -2.78 11.22 -18.70
N VAL A 356 -1.74 11.30 -19.54
CA VAL A 356 -1.37 10.26 -20.50
C VAL A 356 0.16 10.15 -20.59
N PRO A 357 0.69 8.98 -21.03
CA PRO A 357 2.12 8.82 -21.25
C PRO A 357 2.68 9.84 -22.27
N GLU A 358 3.98 10.14 -22.19
CA GLU A 358 4.65 11.08 -23.12
C GLU A 358 4.62 10.62 -24.60
N SER A 359 4.41 9.32 -24.83
CA SER A 359 4.21 8.77 -26.17
C SER A 359 2.87 9.19 -26.82
N ASP A 360 1.93 9.75 -26.05
CA ASP A 360 0.69 10.31 -26.58
C ASP A 360 0.98 11.58 -27.42
N LYS A 361 0.43 11.62 -28.63
CA LYS A 361 0.74 12.68 -29.62
C LYS A 361 0.04 14.02 -29.33
N ARG A 362 -0.83 14.11 -28.33
CA ARG A 362 -1.58 15.34 -28.02
C ARG A 362 -0.67 16.36 -27.32
N PRO A 363 -0.76 17.66 -27.65
CA PRO A 363 0.05 18.69 -27.00
C PRO A 363 -0.33 18.86 -25.53
N ALA A 364 0.67 19.14 -24.68
CA ALA A 364 0.50 19.40 -23.26
C ALA A 364 -0.36 20.66 -23.00
N MET A 365 -1.16 20.64 -21.93
CA MET A 365 -2.04 21.76 -21.55
C MET A 365 -1.30 22.77 -20.65
N ASN A 366 -1.54 24.07 -20.82
CA ASN A 366 -0.99 25.13 -19.95
C ASN A 366 -1.61 25.08 -18.53
N ASN A 367 -0.81 25.34 -17.49
CA ASN A 367 -1.24 25.32 -16.08
C ASN A 367 -0.96 26.67 -15.35
N ALA A 368 -1.50 26.83 -14.14
CA ALA A 368 -1.40 28.06 -13.34
C ALA A 368 0.03 28.53 -13.07
N LYS A 369 0.96 27.58 -12.84
CA LYS A 369 2.37 27.89 -12.60
C LYS A 369 3.02 28.49 -13.85
N THR A 370 2.72 27.95 -15.02
CA THR A 370 3.19 28.47 -16.32
C THR A 370 2.63 29.86 -16.59
N ASP A 371 1.35 30.09 -16.30
CA ASP A 371 0.65 31.36 -16.52
C ASP A 371 1.29 32.56 -15.78
N PHE A 372 1.85 32.34 -14.60
CA PHE A 372 2.48 33.40 -13.79
C PHE A 372 4.02 33.43 -13.91
N MET A 373 4.64 32.50 -14.65
CA MET A 373 6.07 32.52 -14.94
C MET A 373 6.44 33.44 -16.11
N GLU A 374 5.51 33.75 -17.01
CA GLU A 374 5.73 34.53 -18.24
C GLU A 374 6.21 35.98 -18.01
N GLU A 375 6.10 36.56 -16.80
CA GLU A 375 6.51 37.95 -16.53
C GLU A 375 7.97 38.14 -16.03
N ASN A 376 8.66 37.11 -15.53
CA ASN A 376 9.96 37.28 -14.85
C ASN A 376 11.21 36.89 -15.65
N GLN A 377 11.08 36.58 -16.95
CA GLN A 377 12.25 36.29 -17.80
C GLN A 377 12.35 37.29 -18.96
N MET A 378 13.24 38.27 -18.81
CA MET A 378 13.89 38.90 -19.96
C MET A 378 14.82 37.86 -20.59
N ASN A 379 14.31 37.04 -21.50
CA ASN A 379 15.17 36.38 -22.47
C ASN A 379 14.49 36.26 -23.83
N LYS A 380 15.27 36.61 -24.85
CA LYS A 380 14.89 36.69 -26.26
C LYS A 380 14.54 35.29 -26.77
N ASN A 381 13.25 35.03 -26.99
CA ASN A 381 12.73 34.18 -28.05
C ASN A 381 11.23 34.47 -28.21
N VAL A 382 10.75 34.37 -29.45
CA VAL A 382 9.48 34.90 -29.97
C VAL A 382 8.30 34.69 -29.01
N LYS A 383 7.89 35.77 -28.34
CA LYS A 383 6.71 35.79 -27.47
C LYS A 383 5.45 35.66 -28.33
N ILE A 384 4.76 34.53 -28.25
CA ILE A 384 3.33 34.48 -28.61
C ILE A 384 2.58 35.15 -27.45
N ASN A 385 2.66 36.47 -27.38
CA ASN A 385 1.93 37.25 -26.39
C ASN A 385 0.46 37.25 -26.84
N ASN A 386 -0.42 36.53 -26.15
CA ASN A 386 -1.85 36.59 -26.44
C ASN A 386 -2.34 38.02 -26.14
N PRO A 387 -2.73 38.83 -27.14
CA PRO A 387 -3.05 40.24 -26.94
C PRO A 387 -4.32 40.45 -26.11
N MET A 388 -5.12 39.39 -25.89
CA MET A 388 -6.35 39.43 -25.10
C MET A 388 -6.16 38.93 -23.66
N LYS A 389 -4.96 38.45 -23.28
CA LYS A 389 -4.66 37.96 -21.92
C LYS A 389 -3.95 39.05 -21.12
N VAL A 390 -4.40 39.28 -19.89
CA VAL A 390 -3.81 40.25 -18.96
C VAL A 390 -3.58 39.59 -17.61
N ILE A 391 -2.45 39.91 -16.99
CA ILE A 391 -2.19 39.64 -15.57
C ILE A 391 -2.30 40.97 -14.83
N THR A 392 -3.19 41.04 -13.85
CA THR A 392 -3.39 42.27 -13.05
C THR A 392 -2.23 42.51 -12.07
N GLY A 393 -2.10 43.76 -11.61
CA GLY A 393 -1.11 44.14 -10.61
C GLY A 393 -1.33 43.46 -9.24
N PRO A 394 -0.27 43.36 -8.42
CA PRO A 394 -0.31 42.68 -7.12
C PRO A 394 -1.27 43.33 -6.10
N ASP A 395 -1.61 44.61 -6.28
CA ASP A 395 -2.53 45.36 -5.42
C ASP A 395 -4.00 45.30 -5.88
N THR A 396 -4.33 44.39 -6.80
CA THR A 396 -5.72 44.13 -7.18
C THR A 396 -6.43 43.46 -5.99
N ARG A 397 -7.50 44.08 -5.49
CA ARG A 397 -8.30 43.56 -4.37
C ARG A 397 -9.43 42.67 -4.90
N TRP A 398 -9.64 41.51 -4.31
CA TRP A 398 -10.65 40.55 -4.78
C TRP A 398 -11.92 40.68 -3.97
N SER A 399 -13.05 40.90 -4.64
CA SER A 399 -14.39 40.95 -4.03
C SER A 399 -15.28 39.87 -4.66
N TYR A 400 -16.30 39.41 -3.93
CA TYR A 400 -17.22 38.34 -4.37
C TYR A 400 -16.48 37.10 -4.93
N ALA A 401 -15.42 36.65 -4.22
CA ALA A 401 -14.55 35.57 -4.65
C ALA A 401 -15.21 34.19 -4.50
N ASN A 402 -15.96 33.76 -5.53
CA ASN A 402 -16.54 32.43 -5.67
C ASN A 402 -15.56 31.52 -6.43
N VAL A 403 -14.39 31.30 -5.84
CA VAL A 403 -13.25 30.66 -6.53
C VAL A 403 -13.08 29.19 -6.15
N TRP A 404 -13.63 28.79 -5.00
CA TRP A 404 -13.63 27.40 -4.52
C TRP A 404 -14.86 26.62 -4.97
N GLU A 405 -15.99 27.31 -5.08
CA GLU A 405 -17.27 26.72 -5.48
C GLU A 405 -17.99 27.67 -6.44
N PRO A 406 -18.51 27.15 -7.56
CA PRO A 406 -19.22 27.97 -8.53
C PRO A 406 -20.56 28.41 -7.94
N LYS A 407 -20.92 29.68 -8.12
CA LYS A 407 -22.23 30.20 -7.68
C LYS A 407 -23.08 30.64 -8.86
N SER A 408 -24.38 30.45 -8.74
CA SER A 408 -25.35 31.06 -9.66
C SER A 408 -25.51 32.54 -9.29
N ILE A 409 -25.36 33.42 -10.28
CA ILE A 409 -25.63 34.85 -10.14
C ILE A 409 -26.88 35.15 -10.97
N ASN A 410 -27.93 35.69 -10.34
CA ASN A 410 -29.22 36.03 -10.97
C ASN A 410 -29.88 34.85 -11.73
N GLY A 411 -29.80 33.63 -11.18
CA GLY A 411 -30.41 32.43 -11.76
C GLY A 411 -29.67 31.86 -12.99
N GLY A 412 -28.47 32.35 -13.32
CA GLY A 412 -27.65 31.82 -14.40
C GLY A 412 -26.93 30.51 -14.05
N THR A 413 -26.28 29.88 -15.04
CA THR A 413 -25.44 28.69 -14.83
C THR A 413 -24.37 28.96 -13.76
N PRO A 414 -24.19 28.08 -12.76
CA PRO A 414 -23.16 28.25 -11.75
C PRO A 414 -21.78 28.39 -12.37
N LYS A 415 -21.05 29.43 -11.97
CA LYS A 415 -19.69 29.71 -12.45
C LYS A 415 -18.78 30.11 -11.29
N TYR A 416 -17.49 29.80 -11.45
CA TYR A 416 -16.46 30.41 -10.64
C TYR A 416 -16.34 31.88 -11.03
N SER A 417 -16.21 32.78 -10.06
CA SER A 417 -16.21 34.21 -10.34
C SER A 417 -15.45 35.02 -9.32
N VAL A 418 -14.92 36.16 -9.74
CA VAL A 418 -14.32 37.16 -8.85
C VAL A 418 -14.50 38.57 -9.44
N SER A 419 -14.79 39.55 -8.58
CA SER A 419 -14.73 40.98 -8.90
C SER A 419 -13.34 41.49 -8.56
N LEU A 420 -12.57 41.86 -9.58
CA LEU A 420 -11.20 42.38 -9.47
C LEU A 420 -11.25 43.89 -9.35
N ILE A 421 -10.97 44.43 -8.16
CA ILE A 421 -10.92 45.86 -7.87
C ILE A 421 -9.49 46.35 -8.09
N ILE A 422 -9.32 47.23 -9.07
CA ILE A 422 -8.03 47.70 -9.57
C ILE A 422 -7.91 49.20 -9.23
N PRO A 423 -6.94 49.60 -8.39
CA PRO A 423 -6.74 51.01 -8.06
C PRO A 423 -6.53 51.87 -9.31
N LYS A 424 -7.13 53.07 -9.37
CA LYS A 424 -6.92 54.02 -10.49
C LYS A 424 -5.45 54.44 -10.64
N SER A 425 -4.65 54.27 -9.59
CA SER A 425 -3.20 54.49 -9.61
C SER A 425 -2.42 53.41 -10.38
N ASP A 426 -2.96 52.20 -10.59
CA ASP A 426 -2.33 51.15 -11.40
C ASP A 426 -2.59 51.36 -12.90
N THR A 427 -2.03 52.45 -13.41
CA THR A 427 -2.18 52.87 -14.81
C THR A 427 -1.62 51.83 -15.79
N LYS A 428 -0.68 50.98 -15.35
CA LYS A 428 -0.12 49.91 -16.18
C LYS A 428 -1.12 48.79 -16.41
N THR A 429 -1.77 48.29 -15.35
CA THR A 429 -2.81 47.26 -15.49
C THR A 429 -4.00 47.79 -16.27
N ILE A 430 -4.42 49.03 -16.00
CA ILE A 430 -5.54 49.67 -16.72
C ILE A 430 -5.23 49.75 -18.21
N ALA A 431 -4.06 50.25 -18.61
CA ALA A 431 -3.67 50.32 -20.02
C ALA A 431 -3.58 48.93 -20.68
N LYS A 432 -3.09 47.90 -19.97
CA LYS A 432 -3.09 46.51 -20.47
C LYS A 432 -4.52 46.01 -20.71
N ILE A 433 -5.45 46.30 -19.80
CA ILE A 433 -6.86 45.89 -19.93
C ILE A 433 -7.54 46.62 -21.09
N GLU A 434 -7.35 47.93 -21.23
CA GLU A 434 -7.90 48.71 -22.34
C GLU A 434 -7.41 48.18 -23.69
N ALA A 435 -6.10 47.92 -23.81
CA ALA A 435 -5.53 47.32 -25.01
C ALA A 435 -6.08 45.92 -25.32
N ALA A 436 -6.29 45.09 -24.29
CA ALA A 436 -6.85 43.76 -24.45
C ALA A 436 -8.34 43.77 -24.81
N ILE A 437 -9.11 44.75 -24.30
CA ILE A 437 -10.50 44.99 -24.70
C ILE A 437 -10.55 45.41 -26.17
N GLU A 438 -9.66 46.30 -26.61
CA GLU A 438 -9.59 46.71 -28.02
C GLU A 438 -9.19 45.53 -28.93
N ALA A 439 -8.24 44.69 -28.50
CA ALA A 439 -7.85 43.48 -29.23
C ALA A 439 -9.04 42.50 -29.35
N ALA A 440 -9.75 42.23 -28.25
CA ALA A 440 -10.92 41.36 -28.24
C ALA A 440 -12.08 41.92 -29.08
N TYR A 441 -12.22 43.24 -29.15
CA TYR A 441 -13.18 43.91 -30.03
C TYR A 441 -12.85 43.69 -31.51
N LYS A 442 -11.59 43.91 -31.90
CA LYS A 442 -11.11 43.71 -33.29
C LYS A 442 -11.21 42.25 -33.73
N GLU A 443 -10.79 41.31 -32.88
CA GLU A 443 -10.89 39.88 -33.17
C GLU A 443 -12.35 39.40 -33.20
N GLY A 444 -13.19 40.00 -32.34
CA GLY A 444 -14.59 39.64 -32.18
C GLY A 444 -15.58 40.32 -33.13
N GLU A 445 -15.13 41.12 -34.11
CA GLU A 445 -16.01 41.93 -34.98
C GLU A 445 -17.12 41.11 -35.64
N ALA A 446 -16.81 39.92 -36.14
CA ALA A 446 -17.79 39.02 -36.76
C ALA A 446 -18.88 38.59 -35.76
N LYS A 447 -18.48 38.31 -34.51
CA LYS A 447 -19.39 37.88 -33.43
C LYS A 447 -20.24 39.05 -32.91
N LEU A 448 -19.65 40.25 -32.82
CA LEU A 448 -20.33 41.49 -32.41
C LEU A 448 -21.31 42.00 -33.46
N LYS A 449 -21.00 41.80 -34.76
CA LYS A 449 -21.91 42.09 -35.87
C LYS A 449 -23.15 41.20 -35.81
N GLY A 450 -22.96 39.88 -35.64
CA GLY A 450 -24.04 38.91 -35.74
C GLY A 450 -24.86 39.10 -37.03
N ASN A 451 -26.17 39.27 -36.90
CA ASN A 451 -27.08 39.53 -38.02
C ASN A 451 -27.21 41.02 -38.40
N GLY A 452 -26.44 41.92 -37.79
CA GLY A 452 -26.49 43.36 -38.02
C GLY A 452 -25.80 43.81 -39.31
N LYS A 453 -26.14 45.02 -39.80
CA LYS A 453 -25.54 45.62 -41.00
C LYS A 453 -24.09 46.09 -40.78
N SER A 454 -23.73 46.51 -39.56
CA SER A 454 -22.39 46.97 -39.18
C SER A 454 -22.03 46.56 -37.75
N VAL A 455 -20.72 46.56 -37.43
CA VAL A 455 -20.21 46.33 -36.07
C VAL A 455 -20.53 47.56 -35.21
N PRO A 456 -21.15 47.41 -34.01
CA PRO A 456 -21.41 48.54 -33.12
C PRO A 456 -20.10 49.12 -32.57
N ALA A 457 -20.00 50.45 -32.44
CA ALA A 457 -18.80 51.10 -31.90
C ALA A 457 -18.49 50.67 -30.46
N LEU A 458 -17.20 50.59 -30.11
CA LEU A 458 -16.73 50.20 -28.78
C LEU A 458 -17.32 51.06 -27.64
N SER A 459 -17.60 52.35 -27.91
CA SER A 459 -18.20 53.30 -26.96
C SER A 459 -19.67 53.02 -26.62
N VAL A 460 -20.35 52.18 -27.41
CA VAL A 460 -21.78 51.88 -27.26
C VAL A 460 -22.02 50.45 -26.76
N ILE A 461 -21.02 49.58 -26.83
CA ILE A 461 -21.13 48.20 -26.35
C ILE A 461 -20.71 48.08 -24.89
N LYS A 462 -21.24 47.06 -24.21
CA LYS A 462 -20.88 46.78 -22.82
C LYS A 462 -19.43 46.32 -22.74
N THR A 463 -18.61 47.07 -22.01
CA THR A 463 -17.22 46.70 -21.68
C THR A 463 -17.13 46.18 -20.25
N PRO A 464 -16.13 45.34 -19.95
CA PRO A 464 -16.00 44.71 -18.64
C PRO A 464 -15.27 45.57 -17.60
N LEU A 465 -14.57 46.64 -18.02
CA LEU A 465 -13.91 47.61 -17.14
C LEU A 465 -14.92 48.68 -16.71
N ARG A 466 -15.31 48.68 -15.43
CA ARG A 466 -16.34 49.54 -14.86
C ARG A 466 -15.76 50.49 -13.82
N ASP A 467 -16.28 51.71 -13.71
CA ASP A 467 -15.79 52.70 -12.76
C ASP A 467 -16.46 52.52 -11.39
N GLY A 468 -15.67 52.25 -10.35
CA GLY A 468 -16.15 52.03 -8.99
C GLY A 468 -16.77 53.28 -8.37
N ASP A 469 -16.22 54.46 -8.65
CA ASP A 469 -16.74 55.73 -8.09
C ASP A 469 -18.11 56.09 -8.69
N MET A 470 -18.37 55.68 -9.93
CA MET A 470 -19.65 55.95 -10.60
C MET A 470 -20.71 54.90 -10.29
N GLU A 471 -20.32 53.63 -10.19
CA GLU A 471 -21.28 52.52 -10.12
C GLU A 471 -21.47 51.93 -8.73
N ARG A 472 -20.53 52.21 -7.81
CA ARG A 472 -20.54 51.75 -6.42
C ARG A 472 -20.11 52.88 -5.46
N PRO A 473 -20.73 54.07 -5.52
CA PRO A 473 -20.34 55.22 -4.70
C PRO A 473 -20.48 54.95 -3.19
N ASP A 474 -21.39 54.05 -2.81
CA ASP A 474 -21.69 53.72 -1.41
C ASP A 474 -20.83 52.58 -0.84
N ASP A 475 -19.93 51.97 -1.64
CA ASP A 475 -19.03 50.90 -1.19
C ASP A 475 -17.59 51.41 -1.10
N PRO A 476 -17.05 51.64 0.12
CA PRO A 476 -15.69 52.12 0.31
C PRO A 476 -14.61 51.24 -0.32
N ALA A 477 -14.89 49.94 -0.54
CA ALA A 477 -13.94 49.04 -1.20
C ALA A 477 -13.71 49.40 -2.68
N TYR A 478 -14.66 50.10 -3.31
CA TYR A 478 -14.62 50.49 -4.72
C TYR A 478 -14.20 51.96 -4.94
N ALA A 479 -13.96 52.73 -3.87
CA ALA A 479 -13.50 54.12 -3.99
C ALA A 479 -12.15 54.23 -4.71
N ASN A 480 -12.03 55.20 -5.61
CA ASN A 480 -10.84 55.47 -6.44
C ASN A 480 -10.32 54.22 -7.20
N SER A 481 -11.22 53.40 -7.70
CA SER A 481 -10.90 52.14 -8.38
C SER A 481 -11.72 51.92 -9.64
N TYR A 482 -11.17 51.13 -10.56
CA TYR A 482 -11.96 50.41 -11.55
C TYR A 482 -12.23 48.99 -11.05
N PHE A 483 -13.23 48.32 -11.62
CA PHE A 483 -13.42 46.90 -11.37
C PHE A 483 -13.80 46.10 -12.61
N VAL A 484 -13.43 44.82 -12.60
CA VAL A 484 -13.73 43.85 -13.66
C VAL A 484 -14.29 42.57 -13.05
N ASN A 485 -15.45 42.13 -13.55
CA ASN A 485 -16.05 40.87 -13.13
C ASN A 485 -15.60 39.74 -14.07
N ALA A 486 -14.74 38.85 -13.57
CA ALA A 486 -14.21 37.71 -14.32
C ALA A 486 -14.93 36.41 -13.90
N ASN A 487 -15.18 35.51 -14.85
CA ASN A 487 -15.82 34.22 -14.58
C ASN A 487 -15.25 33.04 -15.39
N ALA A 488 -15.42 31.81 -14.87
CA ALA A 488 -15.01 30.57 -15.51
C ALA A 488 -16.01 29.43 -15.22
N THR A 489 -16.10 28.48 -16.16
CA THR A 489 -16.88 27.23 -15.97
C THR A 489 -16.09 26.16 -15.25
N SER A 490 -14.76 26.18 -15.37
CA SER A 490 -13.82 25.31 -14.64
C SER A 490 -13.23 26.04 -13.44
N ALA A 491 -12.80 25.29 -12.42
CA ALA A 491 -12.13 25.85 -11.26
C ALA A 491 -10.83 26.55 -11.69
N PRO A 492 -10.58 27.79 -11.24
CA PRO A 492 -9.31 28.46 -11.49
C PRO A 492 -8.18 27.80 -10.69
N GLY A 493 -6.96 27.80 -11.21
CA GLY A 493 -5.79 27.49 -10.39
C GLY A 493 -5.50 28.64 -9.43
N ILE A 494 -5.22 28.31 -8.17
CA ILE A 494 -4.98 29.29 -7.10
C ILE A 494 -3.61 29.00 -6.48
N VAL A 495 -2.74 30.00 -6.48
CA VAL A 495 -1.36 29.87 -5.99
C VAL A 495 -0.99 30.99 -5.01
N ASP A 496 0.02 30.75 -4.18
CA ASP A 496 0.62 31.72 -3.27
C ASP A 496 1.61 32.67 -3.99
N ALA A 497 2.26 33.56 -3.23
CA ALA A 497 3.23 34.50 -3.77
C ALA A 497 4.43 33.82 -4.44
N ASP A 498 4.79 32.61 -4.01
CA ASP A 498 5.89 31.80 -4.53
C ASP A 498 5.48 30.91 -5.72
N ARG A 499 4.17 30.86 -6.01
CA ARG A 499 3.49 30.06 -7.05
C ARG A 499 3.30 28.59 -6.66
N ASN A 500 3.26 28.29 -5.37
CA ASN A 500 2.81 26.99 -4.88
C ASN A 500 1.28 26.96 -4.84
N PRO A 501 0.64 25.81 -5.14
CA PRO A 501 -0.81 25.68 -5.03
C PRO A 501 -1.31 25.97 -3.61
N ILE A 502 -2.31 26.84 -3.48
CA ILE A 502 -3.04 27.03 -2.22
C ILE A 502 -4.14 25.97 -2.17
N LEU A 503 -4.07 25.08 -1.18
CA LEU A 503 -5.07 24.04 -0.96
C LEU A 503 -6.04 24.40 0.19
N THR A 504 -5.61 25.28 1.09
CA THR A 504 -6.38 25.71 2.25
C THR A 504 -7.40 26.78 1.84
N ARG A 505 -8.69 26.42 1.82
CA ARG A 505 -9.76 27.34 1.35
C ARG A 505 -9.82 28.66 2.13
N SER A 506 -9.50 28.65 3.43
CA SER A 506 -9.54 29.84 4.28
C SER A 506 -8.48 30.89 3.95
N GLU A 507 -7.43 30.53 3.20
CA GLU A 507 -6.38 31.48 2.81
C GLU A 507 -6.84 32.45 1.71
N VAL A 508 -7.89 32.10 0.95
CA VAL A 508 -8.45 32.95 -0.10
C VAL A 508 -9.90 33.25 0.19
N TYR A 509 -10.15 34.51 0.56
CA TYR A 509 -11.45 35.07 0.88
C TYR A 509 -11.64 36.41 0.15
N SER A 510 -12.89 36.87 0.04
CA SER A 510 -13.17 38.21 -0.47
C SER A 510 -12.51 39.24 0.45
N GLY A 511 -11.63 40.08 -0.06
CA GLY A 511 -10.84 41.07 0.69
C GLY A 511 -9.34 40.94 0.49
N VAL A 512 -8.84 39.78 0.05
CA VAL A 512 -7.42 39.55 -0.24
C VAL A 512 -6.91 40.39 -1.42
N TYR A 513 -5.59 40.55 -1.49
CA TYR A 513 -4.89 41.22 -2.58
C TYR A 513 -4.05 40.21 -3.36
N GLY A 514 -4.16 40.27 -4.69
CA GLY A 514 -3.40 39.36 -5.53
C GLY A 514 -3.57 39.59 -7.02
N ARG A 515 -2.73 38.92 -7.82
CA ARG A 515 -2.78 39.00 -9.27
C ARG A 515 -3.83 38.04 -9.82
N ALA A 516 -4.52 38.45 -10.89
CA ALA A 516 -5.42 37.59 -11.63
C ALA A 516 -4.98 37.49 -13.08
N SER A 517 -4.87 36.26 -13.59
CA SER A 517 -4.74 35.97 -15.02
C SER A 517 -6.16 35.96 -15.61
N ILE A 518 -6.44 36.90 -16.50
CA ILE A 518 -7.75 37.11 -17.13
C ILE A 518 -7.63 37.22 -18.66
N SER A 519 -8.70 36.84 -19.35
CA SER A 519 -8.78 36.88 -20.81
C SER A 519 -10.03 37.63 -21.27
N PHE A 520 -9.91 38.47 -22.29
CA PHE A 520 -11.04 39.23 -22.85
C PHE A 520 -11.55 38.58 -24.13
N TYR A 521 -12.87 38.53 -24.31
CA TYR A 521 -13.47 37.96 -25.51
C TYR A 521 -14.81 38.61 -25.84
N ALA A 522 -15.13 38.68 -27.13
CA ALA A 522 -16.45 39.15 -27.57
C ALA A 522 -17.55 38.12 -27.29
N PHE A 523 -18.72 38.62 -26.88
CA PHE A 523 -19.92 37.81 -26.71
C PHE A 523 -21.12 38.46 -27.41
N ASN A 524 -22.05 37.61 -27.82
CA ASN A 524 -23.35 37.97 -28.37
C ASN A 524 -24.32 36.87 -27.94
N SER A 525 -25.05 37.12 -26.86
CA SER A 525 -25.92 36.13 -26.23
C SER A 525 -27.08 36.80 -25.51
N SER A 526 -28.26 36.18 -25.56
CA SER A 526 -29.45 36.60 -24.79
C SER A 526 -29.83 38.07 -25.01
N GLY A 527 -29.73 38.55 -26.26
CA GLY A 527 -30.03 39.95 -26.62
C GLY A 527 -28.94 40.97 -26.24
N ASN A 528 -27.88 40.56 -25.53
CA ASN A 528 -26.76 41.41 -25.12
C ASN A 528 -25.50 41.08 -25.92
N LYS A 529 -24.75 42.11 -26.29
CA LYS A 529 -23.45 41.99 -26.97
C LYS A 529 -22.42 42.96 -26.40
N GLY A 530 -21.17 42.53 -26.37
CA GLY A 530 -20.08 43.31 -25.81
C GLY A 530 -18.83 42.49 -25.61
N ILE A 531 -17.95 42.96 -24.74
CA ILE A 531 -16.73 42.26 -24.33
C ILE A 531 -16.93 41.72 -22.91
N ALA A 532 -16.62 40.45 -22.72
CA ALA A 532 -16.65 39.77 -21.43
C ALA A 532 -15.23 39.48 -20.93
N CYS A 533 -15.10 39.19 -19.63
CA CYS A 533 -13.85 38.84 -18.99
C CYS A 533 -13.93 37.39 -18.46
N GLY A 534 -13.04 36.53 -18.96
CA GLY A 534 -12.83 35.18 -18.49
C GLY A 534 -11.78 35.13 -17.39
N LEU A 535 -12.03 34.33 -16.36
CA LEU A 535 -11.09 34.05 -15.29
C LEU A 535 -10.22 32.84 -15.67
N ASN A 536 -8.90 32.97 -15.60
CA ASN A 536 -7.98 31.85 -15.81
C ASN A 536 -7.46 31.34 -14.46
N ASN A 537 -6.54 32.09 -13.84
CA ASN A 537 -5.83 31.69 -12.63
C ASN A 537 -5.68 32.88 -11.66
N LEU A 538 -5.42 32.58 -10.38
CA LEU A 538 -5.32 33.54 -9.29
C LEU A 538 -4.03 33.32 -8.50
N GLN A 539 -3.35 34.40 -8.17
CA GLN A 539 -2.15 34.39 -7.32
C GLN A 539 -2.38 35.31 -6.12
N LYS A 540 -2.51 34.76 -4.92
CA LYS A 540 -2.61 35.52 -3.68
C LYS A 540 -1.24 36.14 -3.36
N ILE A 541 -1.20 37.44 -3.09
CA ILE A 541 0.02 38.16 -2.71
C ILE A 541 0.02 38.49 -1.23
N ARG A 542 -1.09 39.01 -0.69
CA ARG A 542 -1.19 39.36 0.73
C ARG A 542 -2.64 39.38 1.20
N ASP A 543 -2.79 39.29 2.52
CA ASP A 543 -4.07 39.45 3.19
C ASP A 543 -4.57 40.91 3.12
N GLY A 544 -5.87 41.05 3.36
CA GLY A 544 -6.57 42.33 3.42
C GLY A 544 -7.82 42.18 4.28
N GLU A 545 -8.42 43.30 4.69
CA GLU A 545 -9.65 43.24 5.47
C GLU A 545 -10.75 42.47 4.70
N PRO A 546 -11.40 41.46 5.32
CA PRO A 546 -12.46 40.70 4.69
C PRO A 546 -13.59 41.60 4.16
N LEU A 547 -14.00 41.36 2.91
CA LEU A 547 -15.11 41.99 2.24
C LEU A 547 -16.27 41.00 2.16
N GLY A 548 -17.36 41.30 2.86
CA GLY A 548 -18.53 40.44 2.85
C GLY A 548 -19.67 41.08 3.61
N GLY A 549 -20.73 41.43 2.88
CA GLY A 549 -22.01 41.82 3.46
C GLY A 549 -22.60 40.61 4.18
N LYS A 550 -22.64 40.66 5.51
CA LYS A 550 -23.66 39.91 6.23
C LYS A 550 -25.00 40.46 5.74
N ALA A 551 -25.81 39.61 5.11
CA ALA A 551 -27.24 39.71 5.31
C ALA A 551 -27.45 39.91 6.82
N SER A 552 -28.20 40.93 7.24
CA SER A 552 -28.65 40.94 8.63
C SER A 552 -29.42 39.64 8.83
N ALA A 553 -29.37 39.06 10.04
CA ALA A 553 -30.23 37.93 10.35
C ALA A 553 -31.70 38.23 9.98
N GLU A 554 -32.10 39.50 10.06
CA GLU A 554 -33.38 40.02 9.56
C GLU A 554 -33.67 39.71 8.08
N SER A 555 -32.72 39.84 7.15
CA SER A 555 -32.98 39.48 5.74
C SER A 555 -32.95 37.98 5.49
N ASP A 556 -32.26 37.21 6.35
CA ASP A 556 -32.22 35.74 6.27
C ASP A 556 -33.47 35.08 6.89
N PHE A 557 -34.20 35.81 7.75
CA PHE A 557 -35.37 35.32 8.50
C PHE A 557 -36.65 36.15 8.29
N ALA A 558 -36.71 37.08 7.32
CA ALA A 558 -37.96 37.71 6.92
C ALA A 558 -38.81 36.68 6.17
N SER A 559 -39.54 35.87 6.94
CA SER A 559 -40.59 34.99 6.46
C SER A 559 -41.72 35.83 5.88
N ASP A 560 -42.09 35.58 4.62
CA ASP A 560 -43.43 35.91 4.16
C ASP A 560 -44.43 35.29 5.13
N GLU A 561 -45.31 36.13 5.62
CA GLU A 561 -46.31 35.88 6.65
C GLU A 561 -47.15 34.64 6.30
N ASP A 562 -47.24 33.71 7.26
CA ASP A 562 -48.30 32.71 7.34
C ASP A 562 -49.64 33.46 7.49
N ASP A 563 -50.33 33.73 6.38
CA ASP A 563 -51.76 34.02 6.39
C ASP A 563 -52.53 32.70 6.48
N ASP A 564 -52.85 32.38 7.73
CA ASP A 564 -53.95 31.58 8.26
C ASP A 564 -54.30 30.18 7.73
N PHE A 565 -54.29 29.31 8.73
CA PHE A 565 -54.75 27.94 8.86
C PHE A 565 -56.30 27.89 8.97
N LEU A 566 -56.96 27.09 8.11
CA LEU A 566 -58.35 26.59 8.24
C LEU A 566 -59.53 27.60 8.25
N ASP A 567 -60.10 27.87 7.06
CA ASP A 567 -61.50 27.57 6.69
C ASP A 567 -61.70 27.71 5.16
#